data_AF-A0ABD1FR26-F1
#
_entry.id   AF-A0ABD1FR26-F1
#
_cell.length_a   1.000
_cell.length_b   1.000
_cell.length_c   1.000
_cell.angle_alpha   90.00
_cell.angle_beta   90.00
_cell.angle_gamma   90.00
#
_symmetry.space_group_name_H-M   'P 1'
#
loop_
_entity.id
_entity.type
_entity.pdbx_description
1 polymer ?
#
loop_
_entity_poly.entity_id
_entity_poly.type
_entity_poly.pdbx_seq_one_letter_code
_entity_poly.pdbx_strand_id
1 'polypeptide(L)'
;MLFADSIIFACLAELKKHLGSFNNCHLLMHARADEEPVDPKRELEDRCKAPCTRPLKEYQACSKRIQGDESGHKHCTGQYFDYWRCVDNCVATKLFTHLK
;
A
#
# COMPACT_ATOMS: atom_id res chain seq x y z
N MET A 1 19.64 -20.62 -7.54
CA MET A 1 19.11 -19.50 -6.73
C MET A 1 20.23 -18.54 -6.31
N LEU A 2 21.05 -18.02 -7.25
CA LEU A 2 22.14 -17.06 -6.92
C LEU A 2 22.38 -16.01 -8.04
N PHE A 3 21.39 -15.72 -8.91
CA PHE A 3 21.58 -14.81 -10.04
C PHE A 3 20.66 -13.56 -10.05
N ALA A 4 19.80 -13.36 -9.04
CA ALA A 4 18.85 -12.24 -9.01
C ALA A 4 19.35 -11.01 -8.22
N ASP A 5 20.34 -11.16 -7.34
CA ASP A 5 20.79 -10.06 -6.47
C ASP A 5 21.74 -9.07 -7.15
N SER A 6 22.50 -9.51 -8.15
CA SER A 6 23.49 -8.66 -8.83
C SER A 6 22.85 -7.58 -9.71
N ILE A 7 21.66 -7.83 -10.27
CA ILE A 7 20.96 -6.88 -11.15
C ILE A 7 20.36 -5.72 -10.34
N ILE A 8 19.86 -5.99 -9.13
CA ILE A 8 19.29 -4.98 -8.25
C ILE A 8 20.38 -4.02 -7.76
N PHE A 9 21.55 -4.54 -7.39
CA PHE A 9 22.66 -3.71 -6.92
C PHE A 9 23.30 -2.87 -8.04
N ALA A 10 23.41 -3.41 -9.27
CA ALA A 10 23.86 -2.66 -10.43
C ALA A 10 22.88 -1.53 -10.81
N CYS A 11 21.57 -1.79 -10.72
CA CYS A 11 20.54 -0.78 -10.99
C CYS A 11 20.60 0.39 -9.98
N LEU A 12 20.81 0.09 -8.69
CA LEU A 12 20.98 1.11 -7.65
C LEU A 12 22.26 1.95 -7.82
N ALA A 13 23.35 1.35 -8.31
CA ALA A 13 24.61 2.06 -8.53
C ALA A 13 24.55 3.00 -9.76
N GLU A 14 23.86 2.60 -10.83
CA GLU A 14 23.74 3.40 -12.04
C GLU A 14 22.75 4.58 -11.90
N LEU A 15 21.70 4.41 -11.07
CA LEU A 15 20.80 5.50 -10.66
C LEU A 15 21.49 6.59 -9.82
N LYS A 16 22.58 6.26 -9.11
CA LYS A 16 23.34 7.24 -8.31
C LYS A 16 24.14 8.25 -9.15
N LYS A 17 24.49 7.91 -10.40
CA LYS A 17 25.26 8.81 -11.29
C LYS A 17 24.41 9.95 -11.86
N HIS A 18 23.09 9.78 -11.96
CA HIS A 18 22.16 10.84 -12.39
C HIS A 18 21.67 11.75 -11.24
N LEU A 19 21.95 11.39 -9.98
CA LEU A 19 21.62 12.18 -8.77
C LEU A 19 22.59 13.35 -8.50
N GLY A 20 23.36 13.77 -9.52
CA GLY A 20 24.27 14.93 -9.45
C GLY A 20 23.74 16.22 -10.08
N SER A 21 22.69 16.15 -10.91
CA SER A 21 22.16 17.31 -11.66
C SER A 21 20.68 17.65 -11.36
N PHE A 22 20.03 16.92 -10.45
CA PHE A 22 18.66 17.20 -10.01
C PHE A 22 18.59 18.05 -8.72
N ASN A 23 19.71 18.18 -8.00
CA ASN A 23 19.74 18.80 -6.67
C ASN A 23 19.57 20.32 -6.66
N ASN A 24 19.41 20.96 -7.83
CA ASN A 24 19.20 22.41 -7.94
C ASN A 24 17.85 22.81 -8.56
N CYS A 25 16.98 21.85 -8.91
CA CYS A 25 15.58 22.12 -9.28
C CYS A 25 14.61 21.81 -8.13
N HIS A 26 15.04 21.07 -7.11
CA HIS A 26 14.25 20.78 -5.91
C HIS A 26 14.28 21.94 -4.90
N LEU A 27 15.35 22.74 -4.84
CA LEU A 27 15.58 23.69 -3.74
C LEU A 27 14.83 25.03 -3.86
N LEU A 28 14.26 25.35 -5.02
CA LEU A 28 13.50 26.60 -5.25
C LEU A 28 11.99 26.48 -5.02
N MET A 29 11.46 25.27 -4.78
CA MET A 29 10.03 25.01 -4.53
C MET A 29 9.72 24.65 -3.06
N HIS A 30 10.70 24.71 -2.15
CA HIS A 30 10.51 24.32 -0.74
C HIS A 30 10.31 25.47 0.25
N ALA A 31 10.00 26.67 -0.24
CA ALA A 31 9.83 27.84 0.63
C ALA A 31 8.37 28.28 0.83
N ARG A 32 7.39 27.67 0.14
CA ARG A 32 5.95 28.08 0.17
C ARG A 32 4.95 26.98 -0.23
N ALA A 33 5.14 25.74 0.22
CA ALA A 33 4.11 24.71 0.10
C ALA A 33 3.88 24.07 1.47
N ASP A 34 2.85 24.58 2.13
CA ASP A 34 2.28 24.11 3.38
C ASP A 34 2.10 22.58 3.38
N GLU A 35 2.33 21.99 4.55
CA GLU A 35 2.06 20.60 4.97
C GLU A 35 0.98 19.89 4.11
N GLU A 36 1.36 18.81 3.41
CA GLU A 36 0.43 18.03 2.60
C GLU A 36 -0.71 17.52 3.50
N PRO A 37 -1.98 17.87 3.23
CA PRO A 37 -3.09 17.49 4.10
C PRO A 37 -3.20 15.96 4.13
N VAL A 38 -2.93 15.38 5.30
CA VAL A 38 -3.00 13.93 5.52
C VAL A 38 -4.43 13.45 5.35
N ASP A 39 -4.67 12.49 4.44
CA ASP A 39 -5.99 11.86 4.27
C ASP A 39 -6.41 11.12 5.56
N PRO A 40 -7.42 11.61 6.30
CA PRO A 40 -7.86 10.99 7.54
C PRO A 40 -8.36 9.55 7.34
N LYS A 41 -8.82 9.21 6.13
CA LYS A 41 -9.29 7.87 5.80
C LYS A 41 -8.17 6.85 5.91
N ARG A 42 -6.99 7.15 5.36
CA ARG A 42 -5.85 6.22 5.34
C ARG A 42 -5.42 5.84 6.76
N GLU A 43 -5.34 6.80 7.67
CA GLU A 43 -4.99 6.52 9.06
C GLU A 43 -6.05 5.68 9.78
N LEU A 44 -7.33 5.96 9.50
CA LEU A 44 -8.44 5.21 10.08
C LEU A 44 -8.46 3.77 9.58
N GLU A 45 -8.19 3.56 8.29
CA GLU A 45 -8.03 2.22 7.71
C GLU A 45 -6.94 1.44 8.43
N ASP A 46 -5.74 2.01 8.59
CA ASP A 46 -4.63 1.35 9.28
C ASP A 46 -4.98 0.96 10.72
N ARG A 47 -5.67 1.84 11.46
CA ARG A 47 -6.19 1.51 12.81
C ARG A 47 -7.25 0.41 12.78
N CYS A 48 -8.08 0.37 11.74
CA CYS A 48 -9.18 -0.59 11.57
C CYS A 48 -8.73 -1.96 11.02
N LYS A 49 -7.47 -2.12 10.58
CA LYS A 49 -6.92 -3.43 10.19
C LYS A 49 -6.74 -4.38 11.37
N ALA A 50 -6.32 -3.85 12.53
CA ALA A 50 -6.06 -4.65 13.74
C ALA A 50 -7.29 -5.43 14.26
N PRO A 51 -8.51 -4.85 14.36
CA PRO A 51 -9.69 -5.62 14.78
C PRO A 51 -10.19 -6.63 13.73
N CYS A 52 -9.91 -6.40 12.44
CA CYS A 52 -10.39 -7.23 11.32
C CYS A 52 -9.48 -8.43 10.98
N THR A 53 -8.80 -9.02 11.98
CA THR A 53 -7.81 -10.09 11.78
C THR A 53 -8.40 -11.42 11.28
N ARG A 54 -9.64 -11.76 11.65
CA ARG A 54 -10.29 -13.02 11.21
C ARG A 54 -10.47 -13.06 9.69
N PRO A 55 -11.22 -12.12 9.07
CA PRO A 55 -11.39 -12.13 7.61
C PRO A 55 -10.07 -11.91 6.86
N LEU A 56 -9.11 -11.20 7.45
CA LEU A 56 -7.76 -11.07 6.88
C LEU A 56 -7.05 -12.43 6.74
N LYS A 57 -7.14 -13.30 7.75
CA LYS A 57 -6.55 -14.65 7.70
C LYS A 57 -7.20 -15.52 6.62
N GLU A 58 -8.52 -15.42 6.47
CA GLU A 58 -9.26 -16.15 5.43
C GLU A 58 -8.88 -15.68 4.02
N TYR A 59 -8.74 -14.36 3.83
CA TYR A 59 -8.26 -13.80 2.58
C TYR A 59 -6.82 -14.25 2.27
N GLN A 60 -5.92 -14.24 3.25
CA GLN A 60 -4.54 -14.72 3.08
C GLN A 60 -4.49 -16.22 2.74
N ALA A 61 -5.35 -17.03 3.35
CA ALA A 61 -5.44 -18.46 3.02
C ALA A 61 -5.95 -18.66 1.58
N CYS A 62 -6.94 -17.88 1.14
CA CYS A 62 -7.41 -17.90 -0.24
C CYS A 62 -6.31 -17.47 -1.22
N SER A 63 -5.57 -16.39 -0.90
CA SER A 63 -4.47 -15.89 -1.73
C SER A 63 -3.38 -16.95 -1.95
N LYS A 64 -3.01 -17.69 -0.90
CA LYS A 64 -2.06 -18.81 -1.00
C LYS A 64 -2.57 -19.95 -1.88
N ARG A 65 -3.88 -20.22 -1.86
CA ARG A 65 -4.50 -21.25 -2.71
C ARG A 65 -4.43 -20.89 -4.19
N ILE A 66 -4.64 -19.61 -4.53
CA ILE A 66 -4.67 -19.15 -5.94
C ILE A 66 -3.29 -18.80 -6.51
N GLN A 67 -2.24 -18.72 -5.69
CA GLN A 67 -0.91 -18.28 -6.10
C GLN A 67 -0.28 -19.17 -7.20
N GLY A 68 -0.67 -20.44 -7.28
CA GLY A 68 -0.19 -21.40 -8.29
C GLY A 68 -1.15 -21.63 -9.45
N ASP A 69 -2.24 -20.86 -9.55
CA ASP A 69 -3.28 -21.09 -10.54
C ASP A 69 -3.13 -20.17 -11.77
N GLU A 70 -2.73 -20.75 -12.90
CA GLU A 70 -2.55 -20.05 -14.18
C GLU A 70 -3.83 -19.96 -15.02
N SER A 71 -4.88 -20.69 -14.63
CA SER A 71 -6.17 -20.76 -15.35
C SER A 71 -6.96 -19.44 -15.35
N GLY A 72 -6.62 -18.49 -14.47
CA GLY A 72 -7.29 -17.18 -14.41
C GLY A 72 -8.75 -17.18 -13.92
N HIS A 73 -9.35 -18.35 -13.63
CA HIS A 73 -10.74 -18.47 -13.18
C HIS A 73 -10.92 -18.47 -11.66
N LYS A 74 -9.84 -18.62 -10.89
CA LYS A 74 -9.90 -18.67 -9.43
C LYS A 74 -9.66 -17.28 -8.85
N HIS A 75 -10.57 -16.85 -7.97
CA HIS A 75 -10.55 -15.52 -7.37
C HIS A 75 -10.86 -15.58 -5.88
N CYS A 76 -10.36 -14.59 -5.15
CA CYS A 76 -10.61 -14.39 -3.72
C CYS A 76 -11.47 -13.16 -3.44
N THR A 77 -12.26 -12.71 -4.42
CA THR A 77 -13.08 -11.49 -4.33
C THR A 77 -14.10 -11.56 -3.19
N GLY A 78 -14.66 -12.74 -2.91
CA GLY A 78 -15.54 -12.94 -1.76
C GLY A 78 -14.84 -12.63 -0.43
N GLN A 79 -13.70 -13.28 -0.17
CA GLN A 79 -12.93 -13.05 1.06
C GLN A 79 -12.38 -11.62 1.14
N TYR A 80 -12.02 -11.04 0.00
CA TYR A 80 -11.61 -9.65 -0.09
C TYR A 80 -12.74 -8.72 0.35
N PHE A 81 -13.97 -8.93 -0.13
CA PHE A 81 -15.13 -8.14 0.27
C PHE A 81 -15.48 -8.34 1.75
N ASP A 82 -15.35 -9.55 2.30
CA ASP A 82 -15.58 -9.78 3.73
C ASP A 82 -14.56 -9.03 4.61
N TYR A 83 -13.29 -9.01 4.20
CA TYR A 83 -12.25 -8.24 4.86
C TYR A 83 -12.52 -6.73 4.79
N TRP A 84 -12.73 -6.21 3.59
CA TRP A 84 -12.98 -4.78 3.40
C TRP A 84 -14.28 -4.32 4.04
N ARG A 85 -15.34 -5.14 4.02
CA ARG A 85 -16.58 -4.84 4.75
C ARG A 85 -16.33 -4.65 6.24
N CYS A 86 -15.44 -5.43 6.86
CA CYS A 86 -15.07 -5.23 8.26
C CYS A 86 -14.33 -3.89 8.46
N VAL A 87 -13.34 -3.60 7.61
CA VAL A 87 -12.55 -2.35 7.69
C VAL A 87 -13.44 -1.13 7.46
N ASP A 88 -14.26 -1.15 6.41
CA ASP A 88 -15.17 -0.07 6.03
C ASP A 88 -16.22 0.19 7.12
N ASN A 89 -16.79 -0.85 7.72
CA ASN A 89 -17.71 -0.70 8.85
C ASN A 89 -17.02 -0.02 10.05
N CYS A 90 -15.75 -0.32 10.32
CA CYS A 90 -14.98 0.33 11.38
C CYS A 90 -14.68 1.80 11.04
N VAL A 91 -14.28 2.09 9.80
CA VAL A 91 -13.93 3.44 9.33
C VAL A 91 -15.17 4.34 9.25
N ALA A 92 -16.32 3.82 8.81
CA ALA A 92 -17.55 4.59 8.61
C ALA A 92 -18.00 5.36 9.86
N THR A 93 -17.81 4.79 11.05
CA THR A 93 -18.18 5.43 12.32
C THR A 93 -17.30 6.62 12.70
N LYS A 94 -16.11 6.75 12.10
CA LYS A 94 -15.08 7.73 12.47
C LYS A 94 -14.78 8.71 11.34
N LEU A 95 -14.94 8.30 10.09
CA LEU A 95 -14.51 9.09 8.93
C LEU A 95 -15.28 10.41 8.83
N PHE A 96 -16.59 10.38 9.03
CA PHE A 96 -17.45 11.57 8.91
C PHE A 96 -17.22 12.60 10.02
N THR A 97 -16.49 12.29 11.09
CA THR A 97 -16.10 13.31 12.09
C THR A 97 -14.89 14.13 11.64
N HIS A 98 -14.11 13.63 10.68
CA HIS A 98 -12.94 14.30 10.13
C HIS A 98 -13.21 15.06 8.83
N LEU A 99 -14.30 14.72 8.14
CA LEU A 99 -14.72 15.39 6.90
C LEU A 99 -15.62 16.60 7.24
N LYS A 100 -15.32 17.76 6.66
CA LYS A 100 -16.15 18.98 6.71
C LYS A 100 -16.86 19.19 5.39
#